data_AF-A0A2A2M661-F1
#
_entry.id   AF-A0A2A2M661-F1
#
_cell.length_a   1.000
_cell.length_b   1.000
_cell.length_c   1.000
_cell.angle_alpha   90.00
_cell.angle_beta   90.00
_cell.angle_gamma   90.00
#
_symmetry.space_group_name_H-M   'P 1'
#
loop_
_entity.id
_entity.type
_entity.pdbx_description
1 polymer ?
#
loop_
_entity_poly.entity_id
_entity_poly.type
_entity_poly.pdbx_seq_one_letter_code
_entity_poly.pdbx_strand_id
1 'polypeptide(L)'
;MCRRRGAIAASVTRQGLQVVRGQHHLQKYQFNTHVAEHYFCGVCGIYTHHRRRSNPDQYGYNVACLEGIDPFALGIIPVNDGVNHPADRLA
;
A
#
# COMPACT_ATOMS: atom_id res chain seq x y z
N MET A 1 -8.02 6.31 -5.71
CA MET A 1 -6.62 6.43 -5.23
C MET A 1 -5.74 5.32 -5.79
N CYS A 2 -6.05 4.03 -5.55
CA CYS A 2 -5.19 2.90 -5.91
C CYS A 2 -4.78 2.87 -7.40
N ARG A 3 -5.72 3.10 -8.33
CA ARG A 3 -5.40 3.19 -9.77
C ARG A 3 -4.44 4.32 -10.15
N ARG A 4 -4.46 5.45 -9.42
CA ARG A 4 -3.54 6.57 -9.64
C ARG A 4 -2.13 6.27 -9.11
N ARG A 5 -2.03 5.42 -8.09
CA ARG A 5 -0.75 5.00 -7.51
C ARG A 5 -0.03 3.98 -8.38
N GLY A 6 -0.76 3.05 -9.00
CA GLY A 6 -0.18 2.08 -9.94
C GLY A 6 0.85 1.11 -9.36
N ALA A 7 0.90 0.93 -8.04
CA ALA A 7 1.86 0.04 -7.39
C ALA A 7 1.32 -1.39 -7.26
N ILE A 8 2.20 -2.37 -7.51
CA ILE A 8 1.94 -3.78 -7.18
C ILE A 8 2.10 -3.93 -5.67
N ALA A 9 1.03 -4.33 -4.99
CA ALA A 9 1.02 -4.43 -3.55
C ALA A 9 0.75 -5.86 -3.07
N ALA A 10 1.65 -6.38 -2.24
CA ALA A 10 1.46 -7.63 -1.52
C ALA A 10 0.96 -7.35 -0.08
N SER A 11 0.41 -8.38 0.59
CA SER A 11 -0.13 -8.27 1.94
C SER A 11 0.80 -8.87 2.97
N VAL A 12 0.82 -8.30 4.16
CA VAL A 12 1.44 -8.88 5.35
C VAL A 12 0.62 -8.52 6.58
N THR A 13 0.73 -9.31 7.65
CA THR A 13 0.15 -8.97 8.95
C THR A 13 0.79 -7.69 9.51
N ARG A 14 0.11 -7.05 10.45
CA ARG A 14 0.61 -5.85 11.13
C ARG A 14 1.99 -6.04 11.76
N GLN A 15 2.29 -7.26 12.24
CA GLN A 15 3.57 -7.61 12.85
C GLN A 15 4.67 -7.93 11.81
N GLY A 16 4.32 -8.26 10.57
CA GLY A 16 5.30 -8.61 9.54
C GLY A 16 5.84 -7.41 8.75
N LEU A 17 5.52 -6.18 9.16
CA LEU A 17 6.13 -4.96 8.61
C LEU A 17 6.67 -4.10 9.75
N GLN A 18 7.96 -3.76 9.67
CA GLN A 18 8.61 -2.84 10.59
C GLN A 18 9.35 -1.76 9.79
N VAL A 19 9.16 -0.49 10.16
CA VAL A 19 9.96 0.61 9.62
C VAL A 19 11.29 0.65 10.39
N VAL A 20 12.37 0.18 9.74
CA VAL A 20 13.69 0.12 10.37
C VAL A 20 14.36 1.49 10.44
N ARG A 21 14.12 2.37 9.46
CA ARG A 21 14.70 3.73 9.39
C ARG A 21 13.82 4.69 8.58
N GLY A 22 14.04 6.00 8.75
CA GLY A 22 13.40 7.03 7.93
C GLY A 22 11.94 7.34 8.27
N GLN A 23 11.47 6.94 9.45
CA GLN A 23 10.09 7.18 9.91
C GLN A 23 9.67 8.66 9.81
N HIS A 24 10.58 9.59 10.13
CA HIS A 24 10.32 11.04 10.08
C HIS A 24 10.17 11.59 8.66
N HIS A 25 10.64 10.86 7.64
CA HIS A 25 10.43 11.21 6.24
C HIS A 25 9.13 10.64 5.68
N LEU A 26 8.48 9.69 6.36
CA LEU A 26 7.21 9.14 5.90
C LEU A 26 6.08 10.14 6.09
N GLN A 27 5.35 10.40 5.01
CA GLN A 27 4.14 11.18 5.01
C GLN A 27 2.93 10.24 5.01
N LYS A 28 1.91 10.58 5.81
CA LYS A 28 0.66 9.83 5.89
C LYS A 28 -0.44 10.55 5.11
N TYR A 29 -1.12 9.82 4.24
CA TYR A 29 -2.31 10.29 3.54
C TYR A 29 -3.52 9.41 3.86
N GLN A 30 -4.63 10.04 4.22
CA GLN A 30 -5.91 9.41 4.51
C GLN A 30 -7.01 10.13 3.72
N PHE A 31 -8.02 9.39 3.27
CA PHE A 31 -9.16 9.94 2.52
C PHE A 31 -10.41 9.08 2.75
N ASN A 32 -11.56 9.56 2.29
CA ASN A 32 -12.86 8.88 2.37
C ASN A 32 -13.22 8.51 3.83
N THR A 33 -13.21 7.22 4.19
CA THR A 33 -13.54 6.76 5.55
C THR A 33 -12.42 6.99 6.57
N HIS A 34 -11.25 7.47 6.13
CA HIS A 34 -10.06 7.69 6.96
C HIS A 34 -9.53 6.44 7.69
N VAL A 35 -10.03 5.23 7.37
CA VAL A 35 -9.56 3.97 8.00
C VAL A 35 -8.19 3.54 7.46
N ALA A 36 -8.02 3.60 6.14
CA ALA A 36 -6.74 3.29 5.50
C ALA A 36 -5.74 4.41 5.73
N GLU A 37 -4.51 4.03 6.07
CA GLU A 37 -3.39 4.94 6.30
C GLU A 37 -2.35 4.66 5.23
N HIS A 38 -2.16 5.57 4.27
CA HIS A 38 -1.20 5.37 3.19
C HIS A 38 0.09 6.14 3.43
N TYR A 39 1.22 5.43 3.41
CA TYR A 39 2.54 6.01 3.66
C TYR A 39 3.37 6.10 2.38
N PHE A 40 4.08 7.20 2.23
CA PHE A 40 5.04 7.42 1.15
C PHE A 40 6.21 8.27 1.65
N CYS A 41 7.36 8.19 0.98
CA CYS A 41 8.51 9.02 1.32
C CYS A 41 8.25 10.47 0.90
N GLY A 42 8.33 11.41 1.85
CA GLY A 42 8.18 12.84 1.57
C GLY A 42 9.34 13.45 0.76
N VAL A 43 10.45 12.73 0.61
CA VAL A 43 11.63 13.19 -0.14
C VAL A 43 11.54 12.75 -1.61
N CYS A 44 11.36 11.46 -1.88
CA CYS A 44 11.34 10.92 -3.25
C CYS A 44 9.94 10.60 -3.79
N GLY A 45 8.88 10.73 -2.97
CA GLY A 45 7.49 10.46 -3.38
C GLY A 45 7.12 8.97 -3.46
N ILE A 46 8.08 8.05 -3.30
CA ILE A 46 7.82 6.61 -3.43
C ILE A 46 6.86 6.12 -2.34
N TYR A 47 5.78 5.48 -2.79
CA TYR A 47 4.86 4.75 -1.93
C TYR A 47 5.53 3.50 -1.35
N THR A 48 5.53 3.38 -0.02
CA THR A 48 6.16 2.28 0.70
C THR A 48 5.13 1.24 1.12
N HIS A 49 4.16 1.64 1.95
CA HIS A 49 3.13 0.74 2.48
C HIS A 49 1.85 1.49 2.88
N HIS A 50 0.77 0.76 3.15
CA HIS A 50 -0.45 1.32 3.72
C HIS A 50 -1.16 0.34 4.63
N ARG A 51 -1.77 0.83 5.71
CA ARG A 51 -2.72 0.04 6.50
C ARG A 51 -3.99 -0.12 5.69
N ARG A 52 -4.46 -1.36 5.51
CA ARG A 52 -5.62 -1.65 4.65
C ARG A 52 -6.92 -1.19 5.30
N ARG A 53 -7.88 -0.73 4.49
CA ARG A 53 -9.26 -0.47 4.94
C ARG A 53 -10.04 -1.77 5.13
N SER A 54 -9.85 -2.74 4.23
CA SER A 54 -10.57 -4.02 4.26
C SER A 54 -10.20 -4.91 5.45
N ASN A 55 -8.97 -4.79 5.95
CA ASN A 55 -8.49 -5.48 7.13
C ASN A 55 -7.43 -4.61 7.84
N PRO A 56 -7.78 -3.90 8.93
CA PRO A 56 -6.87 -3.03 9.65
C PRO A 56 -5.66 -3.74 10.29
N ASP A 57 -5.70 -5.07 10.45
CA ASP A 57 -4.58 -5.87 10.96
C ASP A 57 -3.59 -6.29 9.85
N GLN A 58 -3.74 -5.75 8.65
CA GLN A 58 -2.84 -5.98 7.52
C GLN A 58 -2.29 -4.68 6.93
N TYR A 59 -1.04 -4.77 6.50
CA TYR A 59 -0.42 -3.81 5.60
C TYR A 59 -0.44 -4.34 4.17
N GLY A 60 -0.62 -3.42 3.22
CA GLY A 60 -0.17 -3.62 1.85
C GLY A 60 1.15 -2.90 1.65
N TYR A 61 2.17 -3.56 1.08
CA TYR A 61 3.48 -2.94 0.81
C TYR A 61 3.81 -3.00 -0.69
N ASN A 62 4.57 -2.02 -1.17
CA ASN A 62 5.03 -1.96 -2.55
C ASN A 62 6.13 -2.99 -2.81
N VAL A 63 5.88 -3.99 -3.64
CA VAL A 63 6.88 -5.05 -3.93
C VAL A 63 8.10 -4.51 -4.66
N ALA A 64 7.96 -3.40 -5.40
CA ALA A 64 9.08 -2.74 -6.08
C ALA A 64 10.07 -2.06 -5.12
N CYS A 65 9.74 -1.96 -3.82
CA CYS A 65 10.65 -1.47 -2.79
C CYS A 65 11.49 -2.59 -2.16
N LEU A 66 11.27 -3.85 -2.53
CA LEU A 66 12.04 -4.99 -2.02
C LEU A 66 13.33 -5.15 -2.81
N GLU A 67 14.42 -5.40 -2.09
CA GLU A 67 15.71 -5.73 -2.70
C GLU A 67 15.62 -7.04 -3.48
N GLY A 68 16.23 -7.06 -4.67
CA GLY A 68 16.24 -8.25 -5.54
C GLY A 68 14.94 -8.53 -6.29
N ILE A 69 13.91 -7.68 -6.15
CA ILE A 69 12.65 -7.81 -6.89
C ILE A 69 12.65 -6.86 -8.10
N ASP A 70 12.59 -7.42 -9.30
CA ASP A 70 12.25 -6.68 -10.52
C ASP A 70 10.73 -6.75 -10.74
N PRO A 71 9.99 -5.62 -10.57
CA PRO A 71 8.54 -5.61 -10.78
C PRO A 71 8.14 -5.91 -12.23
N PHE A 72 9.03 -5.72 -13.21
CA PHE A 72 8.76 -6.01 -14.62
C PHE A 72 8.86 -7.51 -14.94
N ALA A 73 9.51 -8.30 -14.08
CA ALA A 73 9.61 -9.75 -14.22
C ALA A 73 8.43 -10.52 -13.61
N LEU A 74 7.50 -9.85 -12.91
CA LEU A 74 6.40 -10.49 -12.16
C LEU A 74 5.26 -11.04 -13.03
N GLY A 75 5.32 -10.87 -14.36
CA GLY A 75 4.30 -11.36 -15.29
C GLY A 75 2.96 -10.62 -15.16
N ILE A 76 1.86 -11.32 -15.48
CA ILE A 76 0.52 -10.74 -15.45
C ILE A 76 -0.02 -10.76 -14.01
N ILE A 77 -0.26 -9.57 -13.46
CA ILE A 77 -0.82 -9.40 -12.12
C ILE A 77 -2.30 -8.98 -12.21
N PRO A 78 -3.22 -9.66 -11.51
CA PRO A 78 -4.61 -9.23 -11.44
C PRO A 78 -4.74 -7.81 -10.89
N VAL A 79 -5.52 -6.98 -11.58
CA VAL A 79 -5.78 -5.60 -11.17
C VAL A 79 -7.15 -5.46 -10.53
N ASN A 80 -7.20 -4.73 -9.41
CA ASN A 80 -8.46 -4.21 -8.90
C ASN A 80 -8.77 -2.89 -9.62
N ASP A 81 -10.06 -2.60 -9.86
CA ASP A 81 -10.49 -1.37 -10.57
C ASP A 81 -10.05 -0.07 -9.86
N GLY A 82 -9.72 -0.16 -8.56
CA GLY A 82 -9.29 0.96 -7.74
C GLY A 82 -10.41 2.00 -7.49
N VAL A 83 -11.67 1.58 -7.68
CA VAL A 83 -12.90 2.36 -7.49
C VAL A 83 -13.80 1.70 -6.46
N ASN A 84 -14.15 0.43 -6.67
CA ASN A 84 -15.15 -0.27 -5.86
C ASN A 84 -14.46 -1.05 -4.74
N HIS A 85 -14.51 -0.52 -3.51
CA HIS A 85 -13.89 -1.21 -2.39
C HIS A 85 -14.78 -2.36 -1.89
N PRO A 86 -14.24 -3.54 -1.53
CA PRO A 86 -15.06 -4.66 -1.04
C PRO A 86 -15.96 -4.30 0.15
N ALA A 87 -15.46 -3.48 1.08
CA ALA A 87 -16.22 -3.01 2.24
C ALA A 87 -17.37 -2.04 1.91
N ASP A 88 -17.48 -1.54 0.66
CA ASP A 88 -18.62 -0.70 0.25
C ASP A 88 -19.83 -1.55 -0.16
N ARG A 89 -19.65 -2.85 -0.40
CA ARG A 89 -20.71 -3.77 -0.83
C ARG A 89 -21.52 -4.37 0.32
N LEU A 90 -21.05 -4.20 1.55
CA LEU A 90 -21.67 -4.69 2.78
C LEU A 90 -22.48 -3.59 3.50
N ALA A 91 -22.61 -2.41 2.88
CA ALA A 91 -23.34 -1.26 3.39
C ALA A 91 -24.71 -1.13 2.69
#